data_AF-A0A4S3MKX6-F1
#
_entry.id   AF-A0A4S3MKX6-F1
#
_cell.length_a   1.000
_cell.length_b   1.000
_cell.length_c   1.000
_cell.angle_alpha   90.00
_cell.angle_beta   90.00
_cell.angle_gamma   90.00
#
_symmetry.space_group_name_H-M   'P 1'
#
loop_
_entity.id
_entity.type
_entity.pdbx_description
1 polymer ?
#
loop_
_entity_poly.entity_id
_entity_poly.type
_entity_poly.pdbx_seq_one_letter_code
_entity_poly.pdbx_strand_id
1 'polypeptide(L)' 'MMNIFKGFAKDESGAVTVDWVVLTAAIVGLGLLVMSTVTDGLDTAATTMTTDIGNAVAAGAALN' A
#
# COMPACT_ATOMS: atom_id res chain seq x y z
N MET A 1 32.50 1.96 16.04
CA MET A 1 31.32 2.31 15.21
C MET A 1 30.18 2.99 15.98
N MET A 2 30.22 3.08 17.32
CA MET A 2 29.23 3.81 18.14
C MET A 2 29.36 5.36 18.03
N ASN A 3 30.44 5.88 17.45
CA ASN A 3 30.73 7.32 17.39
C ASN A 3 30.02 8.06 16.25
N ILE A 4 29.52 7.38 15.22
CA ILE A 4 28.82 8.04 14.09
C ILE A 4 27.43 8.52 14.55
N PHE A 5 26.71 7.67 15.30
CA PHE A 5 25.41 8.03 15.90
C PHE A 5 25.53 9.15 16.96
N LYS A 6 26.63 9.19 17.71
CA LYS A 6 26.90 10.27 18.68
C LYS A 6 27.29 11.59 18.03
N GLY A 7 27.87 11.59 16.82
CA GLY A 7 28.14 12.79 16.03
C GLY A 7 26.88 13.34 15.37
N PHE A 8 26.09 12.46 14.74
CA PHE A 8 24.81 12.81 14.10
C PHE A 8 23.77 13.39 15.07
N ALA A 9 23.74 12.90 16.32
CA ALA A 9 22.87 13.45 17.35
C ALA A 9 23.39 14.79 17.95
N LYS A 10 24.65 15.16 17.69
CA LYS A 10 25.29 16.38 18.22
C LYS A 10 25.37 17.51 17.18
N ASP A 11 25.20 17.20 15.90
CA ASP A 11 25.07 18.18 14.82
C ASP A 11 23.59 18.40 14.49
N GLU A 12 23.02 19.56 14.84
CA GLU A 12 21.61 19.93 14.62
C GLU A 12 21.16 19.73 13.16
N SER A 13 22.05 19.95 12.18
CA SER A 13 21.76 19.74 10.76
C SER A 13 21.60 18.25 10.37
N GLY A 14 22.25 17.34 11.11
CA GLY A 14 22.11 15.90 10.93
C GLY A 14 20.79 15.36 11.46
N ALA A 15 20.29 15.92 12.57
CA ALA A 15 19.02 15.51 13.17
C ALA A 15 17.81 15.85 12.26
N VAL A 16 17.81 17.02 11.63
CA VAL A 16 16.76 17.45 10.70
C VAL A 16 16.76 16.63 9.41
N THR A 17 17.94 16.19 8.96
CA THR A 17 18.04 15.32 7.77
C THR A 17 17.62 13.87 8.06
N VAL A 18 17.64 13.43 9.32
CA VAL A 18 17.13 12.11 9.71
C VAL A 18 15.62 12.14 9.90
N ASP A 19 15.05 13.26 10.36
CA ASP A 19 13.60 13.40 10.55
C ASP A 19 12.82 13.26 9.23
N TRP A 20 13.26 13.88 8.12
CA TRP A 20 12.54 13.75 6.84
C TRP A 20 12.55 12.33 6.27
N VAL A 21 13.62 11.56 6.52
CA VAL A 21 13.70 10.15 6.10
C VAL A 21 12.81 9.28 6.98
N VAL A 22 12.79 9.52 8.29
CA VAL A 22 11.98 8.74 9.22
C VAL A 22 10.48 8.96 8.97
N LEU A 23 10.06 10.20 8.69
CA LEU A 23 8.68 10.52 8.36
C LEU A 23 8.22 9.84 7.06
N THR A 24 9.06 9.85 6.01
CA THR A 24 8.73 9.17 4.75
C THR A 24 8.75 7.65 4.90
N ALA A 25 9.72 7.09 5.63
CA ALA A 25 9.78 5.66 5.94
C ALA A 25 8.55 5.19 6.73
N ALA A 26 8.03 6.02 7.64
CA ALA A 26 6.79 5.73 8.36
C ALA A 26 5.59 5.65 7.41
N ILE A 27 5.44 6.60 6.48
CA ILE A 27 4.36 6.59 5.48
C ILE A 27 4.46 5.39 4.55
N VAL A 28 5.67 5.07 4.07
CA VAL A 28 5.89 3.87 3.23
C VAL A 28 5.58 2.60 4.00
N GLY A 29 5.99 2.51 5.27
CA GLY A 29 5.65 1.38 6.15
C GLY A 29 4.14 1.22 6.35
N LEU A 30 3.41 2.31 6.56
CA LEU A 30 1.94 2.29 6.64
C LEU A 30 1.30 1.86 5.32
N GLY A 31 1.83 2.31 4.17
CA GLY A 31 1.36 1.89 2.85
C GLY A 31 1.52 0.39 2.61
N LEU A 32 2.64 -0.20 3.05
CA LEU A 32 2.87 -1.63 2.98
C LEU A 32 1.89 -2.44 3.85
N LEU A 33 1.51 -1.91 5.02
CA LEU A 33 0.51 -2.55 5.89
C LEU A 33 -0.91 -2.55 5.29
N VAL A 34 -1.25 -1.54 4.49
CA VAL A 34 -2.58 -1.38 3.88
C VAL A 34 -2.72 -2.16 2.57
N MET A 35 -1.62 -2.65 1.98
CA MET A 35 -1.66 -3.36 0.70
C MET A 35 -2.59 -4.58 0.69
N SER A 36 -2.59 -5.39 1.75
CA SER A 36 -3.43 -6.61 1.79
C SER A 36 -4.93 -6.28 1.76
N THR A 37 -5.36 -5.25 2.49
CA THR A 37 -6.76 -4.82 2.50
C THR A 37 -7.20 -4.27 1.15
N VAL A 38 -6.29 -3.61 0.43
CA VAL A 38 -6.57 -3.13 -0.93
C VAL A 38 -6.66 -4.29 -1.91
N THR A 39 -5.75 -5.26 -1.86
CA THR A 39 -5.79 -6.42 -2.77
C THR A 39 -7.07 -7.25 -2.58
N ASP A 40 -7.47 -7.51 -1.34
CA ASP A 40 -8.68 -8.27 -1.04
C ASP A 40 -9.95 -7.56 -1.57
N GLY A 41 -10.00 -6.24 -1.44
CA GLY A 41 -11.07 -5.41 -2.00
C GLY A 41 -11.11 -5.45 -3.53
N LEU A 42 -9.96 -5.39 -4.18
CA LEU A 42 -9.83 -5.48 -5.64
C LEU A 42 -10.24 -6.87 -6.17
N ASP A 43 -9.80 -7.95 -5.52
CA ASP A 43 -10.16 -9.32 -5.90
C ASP A 43 -11.66 -9.56 -5.78
N THR A 44 -12.27 -9.04 -4.71
CA THR A 44 -13.73 -9.10 -4.51
C THR A 44 -14.47 -8.36 -5.62
N ALA A 45 -14.02 -7.14 -5.95
CA ALA A 45 -14.61 -6.34 -7.02
C ALA A 45 -14.48 -7.04 -8.40
N ALA A 46 -13.30 -7.57 -8.71
CA ALA A 46 -13.04 -8.30 -9.96
C ALA A 46 -13.89 -9.57 -10.09
N THR A 47 -14.04 -10.33 -9.00
CA THR A 47 -14.88 -11.53 -8.94
C THR A 47 -16.35 -11.19 -9.17
N THR A 48 -16.82 -10.09 -8.55
CA THR A 48 -18.20 -9.61 -8.71
C THR A 48 -18.45 -9.22 -10.16
N MET A 49 -17.57 -8.41 -10.77
CA MET A 49 -17.69 -8.04 -12.18
C MET A 49 -17.71 -9.24 -13.12
N THR A 50 -16.84 -10.23 -12.89
CA THR A 50 -16.79 -11.45 -13.71
C THR A 50 -18.09 -12.25 -13.59
N THR A 51 -18.63 -12.34 -12.38
CA THR A 51 -19.90 -13.02 -12.09
C THR A 51 -21.05 -12.33 -12.79
N ASP A 52 -21.15 -11.00 -12.68
CA ASP A 52 -22.22 -10.22 -13.30
C ASP A 52 -22.20 -10.32 -14.82
N ILE A 53 -21.02 -10.27 -15.43
CA ILE A 53 -20.84 -10.48 -16.87
C ILE A 53 -21.27 -11.90 -17.26
N GLY A 54 -20.84 -12.92 -16.51
CA GLY A 54 -21.24 -14.31 -16.76
C GLY A 54 -22.75 -14.50 -16.70
N ASN A 55 -23.40 -13.88 -15.71
CA ASN A 55 -24.85 -13.90 -15.55
C ASN A 55 -25.56 -13.19 -16.71
N ALA A 56 -25.06 -12.03 -17.14
CA ALA A 56 -25.61 -11.31 -18.28
C ALA A 56 -25.50 -12.09 -19.60
N VAL A 57 -24.37 -12.78 -19.82
CA VAL A 57 -24.17 -13.65 -20.99
C VAL A 57 -25.11 -14.85 -20.94
N ALA A 58 -25.24 -15.52 -19.79
CA ALA A 58 -26.15 -16.64 -19.61
C ALA A 58 -27.61 -16.24 -19.83
N ALA A 59 -28.01 -15.07 -19.33
CA ALA A 59 -29.34 -14.51 -19.57
C ALA A 59 -29.58 -14.22 -21.06
N GLY A 60 -28.59 -13.67 -21.78
CA GLY A 60 -28.67 -13.45 -23.22
C GLY A 60 -28.77 -14.75 -24.01
N ALA A 61 -28.03 -15.79 -23.62
CA ALA A 61 -28.10 -17.10 -24.25
C ALA A 61 -29.47 -17.79 -24.06
N ALA A 62 -30.15 -17.54 -22.94
CA ALA A 62 -31.49 -18.07 -22.68
C ALA A 62 -32.61 -17.42 -23.52
N LEU A 63 -32.32 -16.29 -24.19
CA LEU A 63 -33.27 -15.61 -25.07
C LEU A 63 -33.26 -16.12 -26.52
N ASN A 64 -32.24 -16.90 -26.91
CA ASN A 64 -32.08 -17.49 -28.25
C ASN A 64 -32.37 -18.99 -28.22
#